data_AF-A0A2J4YG59-F1
#
_entry.id   AF-A0A2J4YG59-F1
#
_cell.length_a   1.000
_cell.length_b   1.000
_cell.length_c   1.000
_cell.angle_alpha   90.00
_cell.angle_beta   90.00
_cell.angle_gamma   90.00
#
_symmetry.space_group_name_H-M   'P 1'
#
loop_
_entity.id
_entity.type
_entity.pdbx_description
1 polymer ?
#
loop_
_entity_poly.entity_id
_entity_poly.type
_entity_poly.pdbx_seq_one_letter_code
_entity_poly.pdbx_strand_id
1 'polypeptide(L)'
;IYQGGAMTASRDAAQQSLAAANAAIKTAQLDASQKLNASRDEAVNLAQSLGIQKRQQQLGEQTRALYQDQYLQLGSRPLLDLLNVDQEIYQARFSQVLTESQLRSLELDCLFSTGKMRSVFALEKQNIQGVEIRP
;
A
#
# COMPACT_ATOMS: atom_id res chain seq x y z
N ILE A 1 -7.70 -6.99 -61.96
CA ILE A 1 -6.72 -7.90 -61.32
C ILE A 1 -7.37 -8.43 -60.04
N TYR A 2 -7.64 -9.74 -59.96
CA TYR A 2 -8.22 -10.39 -58.77
C TYR A 2 -7.10 -10.77 -57.80
N GLN A 3 -7.16 -10.32 -56.55
CA GLN A 3 -6.07 -10.48 -55.57
C GLN A 3 -6.25 -11.68 -54.61
N GLY A 4 -7.02 -12.71 -55.00
CA GLY A 4 -7.08 -13.98 -54.26
C GLY A 4 -7.55 -13.88 -52.80
N GLY A 5 -8.34 -12.86 -52.44
CA GLY A 5 -8.83 -12.65 -51.08
C GLY A 5 -7.84 -11.99 -50.11
N ALA A 6 -6.62 -11.62 -50.53
CA ALA A 6 -5.60 -11.01 -49.67
C ALA A 6 -6.06 -9.70 -48.99
N MET A 7 -6.84 -8.89 -49.70
CA MET A 7 -7.44 -7.66 -49.14
C MET A 7 -8.47 -7.95 -48.06
N THR A 8 -9.27 -9.00 -48.24
CA THR A 8 -10.24 -9.46 -47.24
C THR A 8 -9.53 -9.97 -46.00
N ALA A 9 -8.51 -10.82 -46.16
CA ALA A 9 -7.71 -11.33 -45.04
C ALA A 9 -7.01 -10.20 -44.27
N SER A 10 -6.44 -9.21 -44.96
CA SER A 10 -5.83 -8.04 -44.31
C SER A 10 -6.86 -7.20 -43.54
N ARG A 11 -8.06 -7.01 -44.09
CA ARG A 11 -9.15 -6.30 -43.41
C ARG A 11 -9.58 -7.04 -42.14
N ASP A 12 -9.78 -8.34 -42.23
CA ASP A 12 -10.24 -9.15 -41.11
C ASP A 12 -9.16 -9.22 -40.01
N ALA A 13 -7.87 -9.28 -40.39
CA ALA A 13 -6.75 -9.17 -39.45
C ALA A 13 -6.75 -7.81 -38.70
N ALA A 14 -6.95 -6.69 -39.43
CA ALA A 14 -7.05 -5.37 -38.80
C ALA A 14 -8.25 -5.25 -37.85
N GLN A 15 -9.40 -5.84 -38.22
CA GLN A 15 -10.57 -5.90 -37.34
C GLN A 15 -10.28 -6.71 -36.07
N GLN A 16 -9.58 -7.84 -36.18
CA GLN A 16 -9.17 -8.63 -35.03
C GLN A 16 -8.16 -7.87 -34.14
N SER A 17 -7.21 -7.14 -34.73
CA SER A 17 -6.28 -6.29 -33.97
C SER A 17 -7.01 -5.19 -33.20
N LEU A 18 -8.01 -4.55 -33.81
CA LEU A 18 -8.85 -3.57 -33.13
C LEU A 18 -9.65 -4.20 -31.98
N ALA A 19 -10.25 -5.37 -32.21
CA ALA A 19 -10.97 -6.11 -31.17
C ALA A 19 -10.06 -6.49 -29.99
N ALA A 20 -8.84 -6.94 -30.28
CA ALA A 20 -7.83 -7.26 -29.27
C ALA A 20 -7.38 -6.02 -28.48
N ALA A 21 -7.15 -4.89 -29.15
CA ALA A 21 -6.81 -3.63 -28.48
C ALA A 21 -7.94 -3.16 -27.55
N ASN A 22 -9.20 -3.23 -28.00
CA ASN A 22 -10.36 -2.90 -27.17
C ASN A 22 -10.51 -3.83 -25.97
N ALA A 23 -10.23 -5.13 -26.14
CA ALA A 23 -10.21 -6.09 -25.05
C ALA A 23 -9.09 -5.77 -24.05
N ALA A 24 -7.88 -5.44 -24.51
CA ALA A 24 -6.76 -5.05 -23.66
C ALA A 24 -7.08 -3.80 -22.82
N ILE A 25 -7.76 -2.80 -23.40
CA ILE A 25 -8.23 -1.62 -22.66
C ILE A 25 -9.21 -2.02 -21.53
N LYS A 26 -10.19 -2.88 -21.84
CA LYS A 26 -11.17 -3.35 -20.83
C LYS A 26 -10.48 -4.13 -19.71
N THR A 27 -9.52 -4.99 -20.03
CA THR A 27 -8.72 -5.72 -19.04
C THR A 27 -7.94 -4.74 -18.16
N ALA A 28 -7.26 -3.76 -18.74
CA ALA A 28 -6.51 -2.76 -17.97
C ALA A 28 -7.42 -1.96 -17.02
N GLN A 29 -8.64 -1.61 -17.44
CA GLN A 29 -9.63 -0.93 -16.59
C GLN A 29 -10.12 -1.82 -15.44
N LEU A 30 -10.37 -3.10 -15.72
CA LEU A 30 -10.77 -4.07 -14.71
C LEU A 30 -9.66 -4.28 -13.68
N ASP A 31 -8.41 -4.48 -14.14
CA ASP A 31 -7.24 -4.68 -13.29
C ASP A 31 -7.00 -3.48 -12.38
N ALA A 32 -7.10 -2.25 -12.93
CA ALA A 32 -6.99 -1.03 -12.13
C ALA A 32 -8.09 -0.95 -11.06
N SER A 33 -9.34 -1.29 -11.43
CA SER A 33 -10.47 -1.28 -10.48
C SER A 33 -10.31 -2.32 -9.37
N GLN A 34 -9.84 -3.52 -9.73
CA GLN A 34 -9.56 -4.59 -8.76
C GLN A 34 -8.45 -4.19 -7.80
N LYS A 35 -7.33 -3.65 -8.31
CA LYS A 35 -6.23 -3.16 -7.49
C LYS A 35 -6.68 -2.06 -6.53
N LEU A 36 -7.46 -1.09 -7.01
CA LEU A 36 -7.96 -0.01 -6.15
C LEU A 36 -8.88 -0.51 -5.03
N ASN A 37 -9.75 -1.48 -5.32
CA ASN A 37 -10.60 -2.07 -4.28
C ASN A 37 -9.76 -2.85 -3.26
N ALA A 38 -8.84 -3.69 -3.72
CA ALA A 38 -7.93 -4.43 -2.84
C ALA A 38 -7.10 -3.48 -1.96
N SER A 39 -6.54 -2.42 -2.54
CA SER A 39 -5.77 -1.42 -1.78
C SER A 39 -6.63 -0.65 -0.79
N ARG A 40 -7.90 -0.39 -1.10
CA ARG A 40 -8.82 0.25 -0.16
C ARG A 40 -9.08 -0.65 1.06
N ASP A 41 -9.36 -1.92 0.83
CA ASP A 41 -9.62 -2.88 1.90
C ASP A 41 -8.38 -3.08 2.77
N GLU A 42 -7.21 -3.19 2.15
CA GLU A 42 -5.93 -3.27 2.86
C GLU A 42 -5.64 -2.03 3.70
N ALA A 43 -5.94 -0.82 3.19
CA ALA A 43 -5.74 0.42 3.93
C ALA A 43 -6.59 0.47 5.21
N VAL A 44 -7.84 0.02 5.14
CA VAL A 44 -8.73 -0.07 6.30
C VAL A 44 -8.17 -1.05 7.33
N ASN A 45 -7.69 -2.21 6.89
CA ASN A 45 -7.12 -3.24 7.78
C ASN A 45 -5.83 -2.76 8.46
N LEU A 46 -4.94 -2.11 7.73
CA LEU A 46 -3.70 -1.54 8.27
C LEU A 46 -3.99 -0.40 9.26
N ALA A 47 -4.95 0.47 8.97
CA ALA A 47 -5.35 1.54 9.88
C ALA A 47 -5.92 1.00 11.20
N GLN A 48 -6.74 -0.06 11.14
CA GLN A 48 -7.24 -0.75 12.33
C GLN A 48 -6.09 -1.40 13.13
N SER A 49 -5.19 -2.09 12.43
CA SER A 49 -4.01 -2.72 13.05
C SER A 49 -3.12 -1.70 13.77
N LEU A 50 -2.88 -0.55 13.14
CA LEU A 50 -2.12 0.56 13.74
C LEU A 50 -2.80 1.07 15.02
N GLY A 51 -4.13 1.18 15.02
CA GLY A 51 -4.90 1.57 16.21
C GLY A 51 -4.74 0.58 17.38
N ILE A 52 -4.79 -0.72 17.09
CA ILE A 52 -4.58 -1.79 18.09
C ILE A 52 -3.15 -1.72 18.65
N GLN A 53 -2.15 -1.60 17.79
CA GLN A 53 -0.74 -1.54 18.20
C GLN A 53 -0.45 -0.30 19.05
N LYS A 54 -1.03 0.87 18.70
CA LYS A 54 -0.95 2.11 19.52
C LYS A 54 -1.56 1.91 20.90
N ARG A 55 -2.72 1.26 20.97
CA ARG A 55 -3.37 0.95 22.25
C ARG A 55 -2.52 -0.02 23.08
N GLN A 56 -1.95 -1.05 22.46
CA GLN A 56 -1.07 -2.01 23.14
C GLN A 56 0.15 -1.32 23.74
N GLN A 57 0.80 -0.43 22.99
CA GLN A 57 1.91 0.37 23.50
C GLN A 57 1.49 1.20 24.72
N GLN A 58 0.37 1.92 24.64
CA GLN A 58 -0.12 2.77 25.75
C GLN A 58 -0.41 1.96 27.02
N LEU A 59 -1.05 0.79 26.86
CA LEU A 59 -1.34 -0.11 27.98
C LEU A 59 -0.05 -0.70 28.56
N GLY A 60 0.91 -1.06 27.71
CA GLY A 60 2.24 -1.50 28.13
C GLY A 60 2.96 -0.43 28.95
N GLU A 61 2.97 0.83 28.50
CA GLU A 61 3.59 1.95 29.22
C GLU A 61 2.96 2.19 30.60
N GLN A 62 1.63 2.09 30.71
CA GLN A 62 0.93 2.16 32.00
C GLN A 62 1.30 0.99 32.92
N THR A 63 1.37 -0.22 32.37
CA THR A 63 1.73 -1.44 33.11
C THR A 63 3.17 -1.36 33.61
N ARG A 64 4.08 -0.87 32.77
CA ARG A 64 5.49 -0.64 33.12
C ARG A 64 5.62 0.30 34.30
N ALA A 65 4.90 1.42 34.28
CA ALA A 65 4.92 2.38 35.39
C ALA A 65 4.44 1.74 36.70
N LEU A 66 3.33 1.00 36.66
CA LEU A 66 2.81 0.28 37.83
C LEU A 66 3.80 -0.77 38.36
N TYR A 67 4.45 -1.52 37.45
CA TYR A 67 5.42 -2.55 37.83
C TYR A 67 6.71 -1.93 38.38
N GLN A 68 7.12 -0.78 37.84
CA GLN A 68 8.25 -0.01 38.35
C GLN A 68 8.02 0.44 39.79
N ASP A 69 6.83 0.93 40.12
CA ASP A 69 6.46 1.30 41.50
C ASP A 69 6.48 0.07 42.43
N GLN A 70 5.94 -1.07 41.99
CA GLN A 70 5.95 -2.32 42.78
C GLN A 70 7.36 -2.87 43.01
N TYR A 71 8.25 -2.76 42.02
CA TYR A 71 9.65 -3.16 42.14
C TYR A 71 10.38 -2.28 43.16
N LEU A 72 10.23 -0.96 43.08
CA LEU A 72 10.99 0.00 43.90
C LEU A 72 10.44 0.16 45.32
N GLN A 73 9.11 0.15 45.50
CA GLN A 73 8.49 0.49 46.78
C GLN A 73 8.11 -0.74 47.62
N LEU A 74 7.78 -1.86 46.96
CA LEU A 74 7.17 -3.02 47.61
C LEU A 74 8.01 -4.29 47.53
N GLY A 75 9.04 -4.33 46.66
CA GLY A 75 9.88 -5.51 46.43
C GLY A 75 9.10 -6.74 45.96
N SER A 76 7.85 -6.59 45.54
CA SER A 76 6.90 -7.68 45.28
C SER A 76 6.90 -8.17 43.83
N ARG A 77 7.62 -7.47 42.93
CA ARG A 77 7.75 -7.82 41.52
C ARG A 77 9.20 -8.08 41.12
N PRO A 78 9.49 -9.13 40.35
CA PRO A 78 10.83 -9.37 39.82
C PRO A 78 11.16 -8.38 38.68
N LEU A 79 12.44 -8.01 38.55
CA LEU A 79 12.94 -7.17 37.45
C LEU A 79 12.58 -7.74 36.06
N LEU A 80 12.51 -9.07 35.95
CA LEU A 80 12.13 -9.76 34.72
C LEU A 80 10.75 -9.32 34.19
N ASP A 81 9.78 -9.05 35.08
CA ASP A 81 8.44 -8.60 34.67
C ASP A 81 8.50 -7.22 34.00
N LEU A 82 9.37 -6.32 34.49
CA LEU A 82 9.59 -5.00 33.87
C LEU A 82 10.24 -5.14 32.50
N LEU A 83 11.24 -6.02 32.37
CA LEU A 83 11.94 -6.27 31.11
C LEU A 83 11.02 -6.92 30.07
N ASN A 84 10.08 -7.75 30.49
CA ASN A 84 9.08 -8.35 29.60
C ASN A 84 8.12 -7.29 29.08
N VAL A 85 7.59 -6.42 29.96
CA VAL A 85 6.73 -5.31 29.54
C VAL A 85 7.49 -4.35 28.62
N ASP A 86 8.76 -4.06 28.91
CA ASP A 86 9.60 -3.25 28.02
C ASP A 86 9.73 -3.87 26.63
N GLN A 87 10.01 -5.17 26.54
CA GLN A 87 10.04 -5.88 25.26
C GLN A 87 8.71 -5.79 24.51
N GLU A 88 7.58 -5.96 25.18
CA GLU A 88 6.25 -5.83 24.56
C GLU A 88 6.00 -4.41 24.01
N ILE A 89 6.39 -3.36 24.74
CA ILE A 89 6.28 -1.97 24.28
C ILE A 89 7.12 -1.76 23.01
N TYR A 90 8.37 -2.22 22.99
CA TYR A 90 9.24 -2.07 21.82
C TYR A 90 8.73 -2.88 20.63
N GLN A 91 8.22 -4.09 20.85
CA GLN A 91 7.61 -4.89 19.79
C GLN A 91 6.40 -4.16 19.18
N ALA A 92 5.52 -3.58 20.02
CA ALA A 92 4.38 -2.80 19.55
C ALA A 92 4.82 -1.58 18.74
N ARG A 93 5.84 -0.84 19.20
CA ARG A 93 6.39 0.32 18.47
C ARG A 93 6.99 -0.08 17.12
N PHE A 94 7.73 -1.19 17.07
CA PHE A 94 8.29 -1.70 15.82
C PHE A 94 7.18 -2.08 14.82
N SER A 95 6.16 -2.78 15.28
CA SER A 95 4.99 -3.10 14.46
C SER A 95 4.29 -1.86 13.94
N GLN A 96 4.15 -0.79 14.75
CA GLN A 96 3.58 0.48 14.29
C GLN A 96 4.37 1.08 13.13
N VAL A 97 5.70 1.17 13.24
CA VAL A 97 6.55 1.71 12.17
C VAL A 97 6.44 0.88 10.90
N LEU A 98 6.39 -0.45 11.03
CA LEU A 98 6.19 -1.34 9.90
C LEU A 98 4.82 -1.09 9.22
N THR A 99 3.74 -1.03 9.99
CA THR A 99 2.39 -0.78 9.49
C THR A 99 2.26 0.60 8.85
N GLU A 100 2.91 1.63 9.41
CA GLU A 100 2.98 2.96 8.80
C GLU A 100 3.74 2.95 7.46
N SER A 101 4.82 2.18 7.36
CA SER A 101 5.55 2.00 6.10
C SER A 101 4.70 1.28 5.05
N GLN A 102 3.95 0.24 5.46
CA GLN A 102 3.01 -0.48 4.59
C GLN A 102 1.90 0.45 4.08
N LEU A 103 1.33 1.28 4.94
CA LEU A 103 0.34 2.29 4.54
C LEU A 103 0.90 3.25 3.47
N ARG A 104 2.13 3.74 3.64
CA ARG A 104 2.76 4.63 2.66
C ARG A 104 3.02 3.91 1.32
N SER A 105 3.43 2.65 1.35
CA SER A 105 3.58 1.86 0.11
C SER A 105 2.25 1.73 -0.61
N LEU A 106 1.17 1.45 0.14
CA LEU A 106 -0.16 1.29 -0.40
C LEU A 106 -0.73 2.59 -0.99
N GLU A 107 -0.41 3.74 -0.39
CA GLU A 107 -0.73 5.05 -0.94
C GLU A 107 -0.08 5.25 -2.32
N LEU A 108 1.18 4.85 -2.50
CA LEU A 108 1.87 4.90 -3.79
C LEU A 108 1.20 3.99 -4.83
N ASP A 109 0.81 2.78 -4.45
CA ASP A 109 0.11 1.84 -5.33
C ASP A 109 -1.26 2.37 -5.79
N CYS A 110 -1.96 3.09 -4.90
CA CYS A 110 -3.21 3.78 -5.23
C CYS A 110 -2.97 4.94 -6.22
N LEU A 111 -1.93 5.75 -6.00
CA LEU A 111 -1.54 6.82 -6.93
C LEU A 111 -1.15 6.28 -8.31
N PHE A 112 -0.48 5.13 -8.36
CA PHE A 112 -0.15 4.45 -9.60
C PHE A 112 -1.42 3.96 -10.31
N SER A 113 -2.29 3.23 -9.60
CA SER A 113 -3.50 2.64 -10.18
C SER A 113 -4.54 3.67 -10.61
N THR A 114 -4.57 4.85 -9.97
CA THR A 114 -5.42 5.98 -10.39
C THR A 114 -4.77 6.89 -11.45
N GLY A 115 -3.51 6.66 -11.80
CA GLY A 115 -2.76 7.53 -12.72
C GLY A 115 -2.41 8.91 -12.16
N LYS A 116 -2.58 9.13 -10.85
CA LYS A 116 -2.36 10.42 -10.16
C LYS A 116 -0.92 10.64 -9.68
N MET A 117 -0.03 9.66 -9.85
CA MET A 117 1.36 9.75 -9.37
C MET A 117 2.08 11.00 -9.92
N ARG A 118 1.94 11.29 -11.22
CA ARG A 118 2.58 12.47 -11.84
C ARG A 118 2.10 13.79 -11.25
N SER A 119 0.80 13.95 -11.01
CA SER A 119 0.23 15.19 -10.48
C SER A 119 0.60 15.39 -9.01
N VAL A 120 0.52 14.34 -8.19
CA VAL A 120 0.85 14.41 -6.76
C VAL A 120 2.32 14.70 -6.52
N PHE A 121 3.22 14.15 -7.33
CA PHE A 121 4.66 14.44 -7.26
C PHE A 121 5.08 15.67 -8.08
N ALA A 122 4.14 16.45 -8.61
CA ALA A 122 4.39 17.65 -9.41
C ALA A 122 5.36 17.41 -10.60
N LEU A 123 5.31 16.23 -11.20
CA LEU A 123 6.17 15.82 -12.32
C LEU A 123 5.60 16.21 -13.69
N GLU A 124 4.34 16.65 -13.74
CA GLU A 124 3.73 17.14 -14.97
C GLU A 124 4.53 18.31 -15.54
N LYS A 125 4.79 18.29 -16.85
CA LYS A 125 5.57 19.31 -17.58
C LYS A 125 7.01 19.44 -17.11
N GLN A 126 7.51 18.52 -16.29
CA GLN A 126 8.93 18.43 -16.03
C GLN A 126 9.62 17.69 -17.18
N ASN A 127 10.82 18.17 -17.51
CA ASN A 127 11.71 17.47 -18.41
C ASN A 127 12.62 16.56 -17.57
N ILE A 128 12.37 15.26 -17.66
CA ILE A 128 13.16 14.25 -16.95
C ILE A 128 13.93 13.47 -18.01
N GLN A 129 15.27 13.55 -17.96
CA GLN A 129 16.18 12.86 -18.88
C GLN A 129 15.87 13.09 -20.38
N GLY A 130 15.46 14.31 -20.75
CA GLY A 130 15.20 14.68 -22.15
C GLY A 130 13.78 14.34 -22.65
N VAL A 131 12.92 13.77 -21.80
CA VAL A 131 11.51 13.49 -22.13
C VAL A 131 10.62 14.44 -21.32
N GLU A 132 9.78 15.20 -22.02
CA GLU A 132 8.74 16.02 -21.39
C GLU A 132 7.57 15.14 -20.96
N ILE A 133 7.27 15.14 -19.66
CA ILE A 133 6.11 14.44 -19.13
C ILE A 133 4.86 15.24 -19.48
N ARG A 134 4.18 14.81 -20.54
CA ARG A 134 2.86 15.31 -20.94
C ARG A 134 1.83 15.08 -19.82
N PRO A 135 0.78 15.92 -19.71
CA PRO A 135 -0.31 15.72 -18.76
C PRO A 135 -0.97 14.33 -18.94
#